data_AF-A0AAW8R3W8-F1
#
_entry.id   AF-A0AAW8R3W8-F1
#
_cell.length_a   1.000
_cell.length_b   1.000
_cell.length_c   1.000
_cell.angle_alpha   90.00
_cell.angle_beta   90.00
_cell.angle_gamma   90.00
#
_symmetry.space_group_name_H-M   'P 1'
#
loop_
_entity.id
_entity.type
_entity.pdbx_description
1 polymer ?
#
loop_
_entity_poly.entity_id
_entity_poly.type
_entity_poly.pdbx_seq_one_letter_code
_entity_poly.pdbx_strand_id
1 'polypeptide(L)'
;MTLGLSVYIFSNDDKPLDEGLDTSKPSQVIQNPLEVEQRANKTTLNVDEVATKPDYKPTNFNSLIAEYDFPTKEKYTLFNQLLFGALEFSTEREFKSLKNNGFPSIEDVKYVLQNNPDYMSQKLFSELENHPILDSSADLNFDAVASLNLLEAIVNLERTIRFFIPSYTRGQPFPRGEDWPEGKRPQQVKEAAKLLILAQASVRNESGIGLLARARFDELNFYGQSEESLIKLVFDKVSDAQIKLEINSLDKYIIEHYPKYNNLYEEMVKEKAEL
;
A
#
# COMPACT_ATOMS: atom_id res chain seq x y z
N MET A 1 -30.71 -12.00 -1.39
CA MET A 1 -29.86 -12.73 -2.36
C MET A 1 -28.43 -12.36 -2.05
N THR A 2 -27.74 -13.24 -1.34
CA THR A 2 -26.39 -13.03 -0.79
C THR A 2 -25.41 -13.77 -1.70
N LEU A 3 -24.52 -13.05 -2.38
CA LEU A 3 -23.45 -13.64 -3.18
C LEU A 3 -22.23 -13.84 -2.27
N GLY A 4 -21.94 -15.10 -1.96
CA GLY A 4 -20.76 -15.50 -1.20
C GLY A 4 -19.50 -15.45 -2.06
N LEU A 5 -18.44 -14.85 -1.54
CA LEU A 5 -17.09 -14.98 -2.09
C LEU A 5 -16.58 -16.40 -1.83
N SER A 6 -16.34 -17.16 -2.90
CA SER A 6 -15.56 -18.39 -2.84
C SER A 6 -14.06 -18.06 -2.90
N VAL A 7 -13.37 -18.23 -1.78
CA VAL A 7 -11.90 -18.25 -1.73
C VAL A 7 -11.44 -19.67 -2.09
N TYR A 8 -10.80 -19.84 -3.25
CA TYR A 8 -10.15 -21.10 -3.61
C TYR A 8 -8.72 -21.10 -3.05
N ILE A 9 -8.52 -21.84 -1.96
CA ILE A 9 -7.20 -22.22 -1.45
C ILE A 9 -6.69 -23.38 -2.30
N PHE A 10 -5.53 -23.21 -2.94
CA PHE A 10 -4.83 -24.30 -3.60
C PHE A 10 -4.31 -25.28 -2.55
N SER A 11 -4.88 -26.49 -2.53
CA SER A 11 -4.34 -27.66 -1.83
C SER A 11 -3.89 -28.70 -2.85
N ASN A 12 -2.80 -29.39 -2.53
CA ASN A 12 -2.39 -30.76 -2.92
C ASN A 12 -1.11 -31.03 -2.11
N ASP A 13 -1.20 -31.72 -0.97
CA ASP A 13 -1.17 -33.19 -0.79
C ASP A 13 0.26 -33.65 -0.48
N ASP A 14 0.49 -33.98 0.80
CA ASP A 14 0.95 -35.29 1.27
C ASP A 14 1.49 -35.21 2.72
N LYS A 15 0.85 -35.99 3.59
CA LYS A 15 1.36 -36.46 4.89
C LYS A 15 1.34 -38.00 4.81
N PRO A 16 2.22 -38.75 5.51
CA PRO A 16 2.19 -38.71 6.98
C PRO A 16 3.48 -39.07 7.77
N LEU A 17 3.40 -38.74 9.08
CA LEU A 17 4.01 -39.34 10.29
C LEU A 17 5.53 -39.24 10.54
N ASP A 18 5.91 -38.65 11.68
CA ASP A 18 6.51 -39.43 12.80
C ASP A 18 6.50 -38.64 14.14
N GLU A 19 6.66 -39.39 15.22
CA GLU A 19 6.25 -39.21 16.62
C GLU A 19 7.18 -38.36 17.53
N GLY A 20 6.57 -37.76 18.57
CA GLY A 20 7.06 -37.81 19.95
C GLY A 20 8.22 -36.90 20.38
N LEU A 21 7.94 -35.91 21.24
CA LEU A 21 8.63 -35.73 22.52
C LEU A 21 7.92 -34.73 23.44
N ASP A 22 7.31 -35.28 24.48
CA ASP A 22 6.93 -34.62 25.73
C ASP A 22 8.18 -34.51 26.62
N THR A 23 8.35 -33.41 27.36
CA THR A 23 8.62 -33.40 28.82
C THR A 23 8.90 -31.99 29.35
N SER A 24 7.89 -31.43 30.00
CA SER A 24 7.95 -30.86 31.36
C SER A 24 9.30 -30.39 31.95
N LYS A 25 9.37 -29.11 32.34
CA LYS A 25 9.47 -28.70 33.76
C LYS A 25 9.40 -27.17 33.98
N PRO A 26 8.71 -26.72 35.05
CA PRO A 26 8.67 -25.34 35.51
C PRO A 26 9.76 -25.07 36.56
N SER A 27 10.12 -23.80 36.78
CA SER A 27 10.65 -23.35 38.06
C SER A 27 10.23 -21.92 38.35
N GLN A 28 9.86 -21.76 39.61
CA GLN A 28 9.11 -20.68 40.24
C GLN A 28 10.01 -19.99 41.27
N VAL A 29 9.67 -18.71 41.57
CA VAL A 29 9.79 -18.04 42.88
C VAL A 29 11.22 -17.53 43.21
N ILE A 30 11.48 -16.29 43.66
CA ILE A 30 11.06 -15.53 44.86
C ILE A 30 11.22 -14.00 44.58
N GLN A 31 10.21 -13.10 44.62
CA GLN A 31 9.64 -12.31 45.73
C GLN A 31 10.62 -11.42 46.57
N ASN A 32 10.67 -10.10 46.34
CA ASN A 32 9.99 -9.00 47.10
C ASN A 32 10.96 -8.23 48.06
N PRO A 33 10.58 -7.10 48.69
CA PRO A 33 10.46 -5.72 48.16
C PRO A 33 11.24 -4.71 49.06
N LEU A 34 11.20 -3.40 48.78
CA LEU A 34 11.25 -2.35 49.81
C LEU A 34 10.96 -0.97 49.20
N GLU A 35 9.79 -0.44 49.56
CA GLU A 35 9.41 0.97 49.51
C GLU A 35 10.24 1.79 50.51
N VAL A 36 10.56 3.06 50.20
CA VAL A 36 10.36 4.19 51.13
C VAL A 36 10.07 5.47 50.33
N GLU A 37 9.04 6.15 50.83
CA GLU A 37 8.35 7.38 50.49
C GLU A 37 9.13 8.71 50.37
N GLN A 38 8.53 9.59 49.56
CA GLN A 38 8.27 11.03 49.74
C GLN A 38 9.43 12.02 49.95
N ARG A 39 9.50 13.04 49.06
CA ARG A 39 9.01 14.41 49.37
C ARG A 39 9.11 15.36 48.17
N ALA A 40 8.09 16.21 48.11
CA ALA A 40 7.89 17.26 47.13
C ALA A 40 9.04 18.28 47.05
N ASN A 41 9.33 18.74 45.84
CA ASN A 41 9.62 20.15 45.62
C ASN A 41 8.95 20.63 44.34
N LYS A 42 7.99 21.53 44.55
CA LYS A 42 7.34 22.38 43.56
C LYS A 42 8.41 23.36 43.09
N THR A 43 8.84 23.28 41.84
CA THR A 43 9.44 24.43 41.15
C THR A 43 8.78 24.54 39.79
N THR A 44 8.00 25.60 39.69
CA THR A 44 7.31 26.13 38.53
C THR A 44 8.24 26.28 37.32
N LEU A 45 7.72 25.84 36.17
CA LEU A 45 7.85 26.45 34.85
C LEU A 45 9.27 26.70 34.33
N ASN A 46 9.77 25.74 33.55
CA ASN A 46 10.18 26.06 32.18
C ASN A 46 9.31 25.18 31.28
N VAL A 47 8.19 25.74 30.83
CA VAL A 47 7.59 25.30 29.58
C VAL A 47 8.60 25.75 28.55
N ASP A 48 9.45 24.83 28.10
CA ASP A 48 10.08 25.00 26.81
C ASP A 48 8.94 25.31 25.85
N GLU A 49 8.91 26.54 25.35
CA GLU A 49 8.18 26.85 24.14
C GLU A 49 8.63 25.81 23.12
N VAL A 50 7.83 24.76 22.97
CA VAL A 50 7.83 23.93 21.79
C VAL A 50 7.52 24.94 20.70
N ALA A 51 8.57 25.47 20.08
CA ALA A 51 8.47 26.28 18.89
C ALA A 51 7.72 25.40 17.90
N THR A 52 6.40 25.60 17.84
CA THR A 52 5.55 25.03 16.81
C THR A 52 6.19 25.50 15.53
N LYS A 53 6.87 24.58 14.83
CA LYS A 53 7.36 24.84 13.48
C LYS A 53 6.22 25.53 12.74
N PRO A 54 6.48 26.65 12.03
CA PRO A 54 5.45 27.31 11.27
C PRO A 54 4.73 26.25 10.42
N ASP A 55 3.40 26.28 10.46
CA ASP A 55 2.51 25.36 9.76
C ASP A 55 2.88 25.39 8.28
N TYR A 56 3.76 24.47 7.86
CA TYR A 56 4.37 24.48 6.55
C TYR A 56 3.28 24.11 5.54
N LYS A 57 2.92 25.09 4.71
CA LYS A 57 1.89 24.96 3.69
C LYS A 57 2.56 24.81 2.34
N PRO A 58 2.76 23.58 1.86
CA PRO A 58 3.32 23.37 0.54
C PRO A 58 2.42 24.04 -0.50
N THR A 59 3.04 24.76 -1.44
CA THR A 59 2.30 25.41 -2.54
C THR A 59 2.16 24.48 -3.74
N ASN A 60 3.00 23.46 -3.84
CA ASN A 60 2.96 22.41 -4.86
C ASN A 60 3.69 21.13 -4.38
N PHE A 61 3.54 20.04 -5.12
CA PHE A 61 4.17 18.75 -4.80
C PHE A 61 5.69 18.83 -4.64
N ASN A 62 6.39 19.57 -5.51
CA ASN A 62 7.84 19.71 -5.45
C ASN A 62 8.30 20.42 -4.19
N SER A 63 7.56 21.44 -3.73
CA SER A 63 7.84 22.11 -2.46
C SER A 63 7.68 21.13 -1.29
N LEU A 64 6.59 20.34 -1.26
CA LEU A 64 6.36 19.33 -0.22
C LEU A 64 7.53 18.34 -0.10
N ILE A 65 7.94 17.74 -1.21
CA ILE A 65 8.96 16.68 -1.17
C ILE A 65 10.39 17.23 -0.98
N ALA A 66 10.62 18.53 -1.18
CA ALA A 66 11.92 19.16 -0.98
C ALA A 66 12.31 19.25 0.51
N GLU A 67 11.33 19.21 1.41
CA GLU A 67 11.54 19.23 2.87
C GLU A 67 11.98 17.87 3.43
N TYR A 68 11.95 16.82 2.61
CA TYR A 68 12.21 15.44 3.06
C TYR A 68 13.65 15.01 2.79
N ASP A 69 14.12 14.08 3.63
CA ASP A 69 15.38 13.40 3.40
C ASP A 69 15.33 12.56 2.11
N PHE A 70 16.50 12.31 1.53
CA PHE A 70 16.62 11.67 0.22
C PHE A 70 15.87 10.33 0.11
N PRO A 71 15.98 9.39 1.06
CA PRO A 71 15.27 8.11 0.98
C PRO A 71 13.75 8.26 0.95
N THR A 72 13.21 9.14 1.80
CA THR A 72 11.77 9.35 1.86
C THR A 72 11.26 10.08 0.63
N LYS A 73 12.02 11.06 0.12
CA LYS A 73 11.71 11.76 -1.13
C LYS A 73 11.64 10.80 -2.31
N GLU A 74 12.66 9.96 -2.51
CA GLU A 74 12.66 8.97 -3.60
C GLU A 74 11.46 8.04 -3.51
N LYS A 75 11.13 7.60 -2.29
CA LYS A 75 9.99 6.72 -2.08
C LYS A 75 8.66 7.40 -2.41
N TYR A 76 8.50 8.64 -1.98
CA TYR A 76 7.30 9.42 -2.25
C TYR A 76 7.12 9.65 -3.76
N THR A 77 8.20 9.94 -4.49
CA THR A 77 8.18 10.07 -5.95
C THR A 77 7.80 8.75 -6.62
N LEU A 78 8.37 7.62 -6.18
CA LEU A 78 8.01 6.30 -6.71
C LEU A 78 6.52 5.99 -6.47
N PHE A 79 6.02 6.22 -5.25
CA PHE A 79 4.61 6.01 -4.95
C PHE A 79 3.70 6.92 -5.76
N ASN A 80 4.09 8.18 -6.00
CA ASN A 80 3.32 9.06 -6.87
C ASN A 80 3.20 8.48 -8.29
N GLN A 81 4.29 8.00 -8.88
CA GLN A 81 4.27 7.35 -10.20
C GLN A 81 3.39 6.09 -10.19
N LEU A 82 3.54 5.24 -9.16
CA LEU A 82 2.71 4.07 -8.97
C LEU A 82 1.24 4.42 -8.68
N LEU A 83 0.93 5.62 -8.20
CA LEU A 83 -0.43 6.11 -8.02
C LEU A 83 -0.89 6.99 -9.18
N PHE A 84 -0.36 6.78 -10.38
CA PHE A 84 -0.79 7.48 -11.60
C PHE A 84 -0.65 9.01 -11.49
N GLY A 85 0.35 9.50 -10.76
CA GLY A 85 0.55 10.93 -10.56
C GLY A 85 -0.48 11.57 -9.61
N ALA A 86 -1.32 10.78 -8.93
CA ALA A 86 -2.41 11.29 -8.10
C ALA A 86 -1.94 12.19 -6.96
N LEU A 87 -0.69 12.04 -6.51
CA LEU A 87 -0.15 12.85 -5.42
C LEU A 87 0.30 14.23 -5.91
N GLU A 88 0.32 14.50 -7.22
CA GLU A 88 0.65 15.81 -7.75
C GLU A 88 -0.42 16.85 -7.44
N PHE A 89 0.02 18.01 -6.94
CA PHE A 89 -0.81 19.19 -6.73
C PHE A 89 0.00 20.45 -7.02
N SER A 90 -0.72 21.50 -7.41
CA SER A 90 -0.17 22.82 -7.78
C SER A 90 -0.70 23.95 -6.90
N THR A 91 -1.61 23.66 -5.96
CA THR A 91 -2.17 24.65 -5.03
C THR A 91 -2.34 24.09 -3.61
N GLU A 92 -2.37 24.98 -2.60
CA GLU A 92 -2.71 24.61 -1.22
C GLU A 92 -4.13 24.01 -1.11
N ARG A 93 -5.07 24.45 -1.97
CA ARG A 93 -6.44 23.92 -1.98
C ARG A 93 -6.45 22.45 -2.41
N GLU A 94 -5.76 22.12 -3.50
CA GLU A 94 -5.61 20.74 -3.97
C GLU A 94 -4.93 19.87 -2.93
N PHE A 95 -3.87 20.38 -2.28
CA PHE A 95 -3.22 19.67 -1.19
C PHE A 95 -4.16 19.37 -0.02
N LYS A 96 -4.98 20.34 0.40
CA LYS A 96 -5.98 20.13 1.46
C LYS A 96 -7.05 19.12 1.06
N SER A 97 -7.54 19.19 -0.18
CA SER A 97 -8.51 18.22 -0.69
C SER A 97 -7.94 16.81 -0.64
N LEU A 98 -6.73 16.62 -1.18
CA LEU A 98 -5.99 15.37 -1.12
C LEU A 98 -5.86 14.86 0.33
N LYS A 99 -5.40 15.71 1.26
CA LYS A 99 -5.26 15.35 2.67
C LYS A 99 -6.55 14.85 3.30
N ASN A 100 -7.68 15.52 3.01
CA ASN A 100 -8.98 15.12 3.53
C ASN A 100 -9.48 13.81 2.90
N ASN A 101 -9.10 13.52 1.66
CA ASN A 101 -9.57 12.38 0.89
C ASN A 101 -8.63 11.16 0.96
N GLY A 102 -7.81 11.07 2.00
CA GLY A 102 -7.01 9.88 2.28
C GLY A 102 -5.63 9.84 1.63
N PHE A 103 -5.10 11.00 1.24
CA PHE A 103 -3.73 11.14 0.75
C PHE A 103 -2.69 10.68 1.78
N PRO A 104 -1.69 9.86 1.37
CA PRO A 104 -0.67 9.37 2.28
C PRO A 104 0.15 10.50 2.89
N SER A 105 0.16 10.57 4.22
CA SER A 105 1.07 11.42 4.96
C SER A 105 2.51 10.90 4.87
N ILE A 106 3.44 11.75 5.27
CA ILE A 106 4.85 11.37 5.35
C ILE A 106 5.09 10.27 6.38
N GLU A 107 4.31 10.29 7.47
CA GLU A 107 4.42 9.29 8.53
C GLU A 107 3.86 7.94 8.07
N ASP A 108 2.84 7.91 7.20
CA ASP A 108 2.37 6.67 6.56
C ASP A 108 3.48 6.02 5.73
N VAL A 109 4.21 6.83 4.97
CA VAL A 109 5.30 6.38 4.11
C VAL A 109 6.48 5.88 4.93
N LYS A 110 6.90 6.65 5.96
CA LYS A 110 7.96 6.23 6.88
C LYS A 110 7.59 4.95 7.60
N TYR A 111 6.33 4.82 8.04
CA TYR A 111 5.86 3.62 8.72
C TYR A 111 5.97 2.39 7.81
N VAL A 112 5.56 2.48 6.53
CA VAL A 112 5.75 1.38 5.57
C VAL A 112 7.23 1.08 5.34
N LEU A 113 8.09 2.10 5.23
CA LEU A 113 9.53 1.94 4.99
C LEU A 113 10.29 1.29 6.15
N GLN A 114 9.88 1.56 7.38
CA GLN A 114 10.59 1.10 8.58
C GLN A 114 10.23 -0.34 8.95
N ASN A 115 9.14 -0.87 8.42
CA ASN A 115 8.64 -2.21 8.76
C ASN A 115 8.98 -3.24 7.68
N ASN A 116 9.14 -4.49 8.11
CA ASN A 116 9.35 -5.60 7.20
C ASN A 116 8.07 -5.87 6.36
N PRO A 117 8.17 -6.04 5.02
CA PRO A 117 6.99 -6.25 4.16
C PRO A 117 6.12 -7.46 4.51
N ASP A 118 6.72 -8.55 4.99
CA ASP A 118 6.01 -9.78 5.34
C ASP A 118 5.19 -9.57 6.61
N TYR A 119 5.82 -8.96 7.61
CA TYR A 119 5.16 -8.55 8.84
C TYR A 119 4.02 -7.56 8.55
N MET A 120 4.29 -6.54 7.72
CA MET A 120 3.29 -5.52 7.35
C MET A 120 2.07 -6.13 6.66
N SER A 121 2.29 -6.97 5.65
CA SER A 121 1.19 -7.57 4.89
C SER A 121 0.33 -8.48 5.77
N GLN A 122 0.92 -9.22 6.69
CA GLN A 122 0.18 -10.06 7.65
C GLN A 122 -0.59 -9.19 8.65
N LYS A 123 0.05 -8.18 9.23
CA LYS A 123 -0.57 -7.27 10.19
C LYS A 123 -1.76 -6.52 9.59
N LEU A 124 -1.57 -5.89 8.43
CA LEU A 124 -2.63 -5.14 7.77
C LEU A 124 -3.81 -6.04 7.39
N PHE A 125 -3.53 -7.28 6.98
CA PHE A 125 -4.57 -8.26 6.70
C PHE A 125 -5.34 -8.67 7.97
N SER A 126 -4.66 -8.94 9.09
CA SER A 126 -5.33 -9.31 10.35
C SER A 126 -6.13 -8.18 10.98
N GLU A 127 -5.68 -6.94 10.80
CA GLU A 127 -6.30 -5.73 11.34
C GLU A 127 -7.48 -5.21 10.50
N LEU A 128 -7.69 -5.78 9.31
CA LEU A 128 -8.76 -5.35 8.40
C LEU A 128 -10.16 -5.43 9.03
N GLU A 129 -10.41 -6.51 9.79
CA GLU A 129 -11.72 -6.83 10.39
C GLU A 129 -11.93 -6.22 11.79
N ASN A 130 -10.87 -5.92 12.54
CA ASN A 130 -10.94 -5.71 13.99
C ASN A 130 -10.84 -4.25 14.46
N HIS A 131 -11.11 -3.29 13.57
CA HIS A 131 -10.76 -1.86 13.72
C HIS A 131 -9.24 -1.66 13.72
N PRO A 132 -8.66 -1.10 12.65
CA PRO A 132 -7.23 -1.19 12.43
C PRO A 132 -6.44 -0.46 13.51
N ILE A 133 -5.68 -1.21 14.31
CA ILE A 133 -4.70 -0.64 15.24
C ILE A 133 -3.34 -0.76 14.58
N LEU A 134 -2.84 0.37 14.08
CA LEU A 134 -1.44 0.48 13.71
C LEU A 134 -0.65 0.86 14.95
N ASP A 135 0.33 0.03 15.34
CA ASP A 135 1.23 0.29 16.48
C ASP A 135 2.15 1.48 16.18
N SER A 136 1.59 2.70 16.24
CA SER A 136 2.29 3.94 16.02
C SER A 136 1.72 5.03 16.92
N SER A 137 2.59 5.87 17.46
CA SER A 137 2.18 7.09 18.16
C SER A 137 1.73 8.19 17.19
N ALA A 138 1.93 8.01 15.87
CA ALA A 138 1.47 8.92 14.84
C ALA A 138 0.03 8.58 14.43
N ASP A 139 -0.75 9.61 14.10
CA ASP A 139 -2.08 9.47 13.52
C ASP A 139 -1.96 8.96 12.08
N LEU A 140 -1.84 7.64 11.94
CA LEU A 140 -1.63 6.95 10.67
C LEU A 140 -2.95 6.66 9.96
N ASN A 141 -2.95 6.86 8.65
CA ASN A 141 -4.07 6.52 7.79
C ASN A 141 -3.93 5.06 7.32
N PHE A 142 -4.77 4.18 7.86
CA PHE A 142 -4.74 2.76 7.52
C PHE A 142 -4.88 2.50 6.02
N ASP A 143 -5.82 3.14 5.33
CA ASP A 143 -6.06 2.92 3.90
C ASP A 143 -4.84 3.35 3.07
N ALA A 144 -4.20 4.45 3.46
CA ALA A 144 -2.95 4.88 2.85
C ALA A 144 -1.83 3.86 3.09
N VAL A 145 -1.61 3.44 4.34
CA VAL A 145 -0.57 2.46 4.69
C VAL A 145 -0.79 1.12 3.96
N ALA A 146 -2.02 0.62 3.93
CA ALA A 146 -2.36 -0.61 3.22
C ALA A 146 -2.09 -0.49 1.71
N SER A 147 -2.49 0.63 1.11
CA SER A 147 -2.27 0.90 -0.31
C SER A 147 -0.79 1.00 -0.65
N LEU A 148 0.00 1.73 0.16
CA LEU A 148 1.44 1.83 -0.02
C LEU A 148 2.14 0.47 0.14
N ASN A 149 1.70 -0.36 1.10
CA ASN A 149 2.22 -1.72 1.26
C ASN A 149 1.91 -2.62 0.04
N LEU A 150 0.71 -2.48 -0.56
CA LEU A 150 0.40 -3.16 -1.82
C LEU A 150 1.35 -2.72 -2.95
N LEU A 151 1.58 -1.41 -3.10
CA LEU A 151 2.51 -0.90 -4.12
C LEU A 151 3.93 -1.45 -3.93
N GLU A 152 4.40 -1.56 -2.68
CA GLU A 152 5.68 -2.21 -2.38
C GLU A 152 5.71 -3.68 -2.79
N ALA A 153 4.66 -4.42 -2.47
CA ALA A 153 4.56 -5.83 -2.84
C ALA A 153 4.55 -6.01 -4.37
N ILE A 154 3.90 -5.10 -5.11
CA ILE A 154 3.92 -5.05 -6.58
C ILE A 154 5.35 -4.86 -7.09
N VAL A 155 6.06 -3.83 -6.61
CA VAL A 155 7.45 -3.55 -7.03
C VAL A 155 8.37 -4.72 -6.72
N ASN A 156 8.23 -5.32 -5.52
CA ASN A 156 9.05 -6.46 -5.13
C ASN A 156 8.77 -7.69 -6.01
N LEU A 157 7.51 -7.97 -6.33
CA LEU A 157 7.16 -9.05 -7.24
C LEU A 157 7.73 -8.80 -8.62
N GLU A 158 7.54 -7.61 -9.21
CA GLU A 158 8.07 -7.25 -10.52
C GLU A 158 9.59 -7.40 -10.61
N ARG A 159 10.29 -6.90 -9.60
CA ARG A 159 11.76 -7.05 -9.50
C ARG A 159 12.16 -8.53 -9.45
N THR A 160 11.44 -9.34 -8.68
CA THR A 160 11.71 -10.77 -8.54
C THR A 160 11.43 -11.52 -9.85
N ILE A 161 10.35 -11.18 -10.55
CA ILE A 161 10.05 -11.75 -11.87
C ILE A 161 11.13 -11.37 -12.87
N ARG A 162 11.51 -10.08 -12.94
CA ARG A 162 12.52 -9.57 -13.88
C ARG A 162 13.91 -10.15 -13.66
N PHE A 163 14.22 -10.65 -12.47
CA PHE A 163 15.44 -11.41 -12.25
C PHE A 163 15.48 -12.70 -13.09
N PHE A 164 14.34 -13.38 -13.24
CA PHE A 164 14.22 -14.63 -14.01
C PHE A 164 13.78 -14.40 -15.46
N ILE A 165 12.95 -13.38 -15.71
CA ILE A 165 12.38 -13.02 -17.01
C ILE A 165 12.62 -11.53 -17.23
N PRO A 166 13.84 -11.12 -17.66
CA PRO A 166 14.21 -9.71 -17.76
C PRO A 166 13.33 -8.87 -18.70
N SER A 167 12.70 -9.52 -19.68
CA SER A 167 11.79 -8.87 -20.64
C SER A 167 10.38 -8.63 -20.10
N TYR A 168 10.04 -9.09 -18.89
CA TYR A 168 8.69 -8.92 -18.35
C TYR A 168 8.35 -7.45 -18.12
N THR A 169 7.25 -7.02 -18.71
CA THR A 169 6.69 -5.67 -18.51
C THR A 169 5.26 -5.75 -18.01
N ARG A 170 4.90 -4.84 -17.10
CA ARG A 170 3.53 -4.65 -16.63
C ARG A 170 2.56 -4.50 -17.81
N GLY A 171 1.35 -5.04 -17.68
CA GLY A 171 0.35 -5.11 -18.74
C GLY A 171 0.42 -6.40 -19.58
N GLN A 172 1.60 -7.02 -19.69
CA GLN A 172 1.71 -8.34 -20.32
C GLN A 172 1.07 -9.42 -19.43
N PRO A 173 0.53 -10.50 -20.03
CA PRO A 173 0.04 -11.64 -19.25
C PRO A 173 1.06 -12.12 -18.22
N PHE A 174 0.58 -12.41 -17.01
CA PHE A 174 1.46 -12.90 -15.95
C PHE A 174 2.14 -14.22 -16.35
N PRO A 175 3.45 -14.41 -16.08
CA PRO A 175 4.18 -15.54 -16.63
C PRO A 175 3.67 -16.91 -16.12
N ARG A 176 3.58 -17.84 -17.06
CA ARG A 176 3.08 -19.22 -16.92
C ARG A 176 4.22 -20.23 -16.87
N GLY A 177 3.89 -21.51 -16.72
CA GLY A 177 4.86 -22.60 -16.56
C GLY A 177 6.00 -22.52 -17.59
N GLU A 178 5.66 -22.41 -18.87
CA GLU A 178 6.63 -22.34 -19.96
C GLU A 178 7.57 -21.12 -19.94
N ASP A 179 7.17 -20.03 -19.27
CA ASP A 179 7.96 -18.80 -19.24
C ASP A 179 9.07 -18.84 -18.19
N TRP A 180 8.96 -19.74 -17.20
CA TRP A 180 9.91 -19.84 -16.11
C TRP A 180 11.12 -20.70 -16.47
N PRO A 181 12.29 -20.43 -15.86
CA PRO A 181 13.41 -21.36 -15.90
C PRO A 181 12.95 -22.75 -15.45
N GLU A 182 13.38 -23.78 -16.18
CA GLU A 182 13.04 -25.19 -15.90
C GLU A 182 11.53 -25.53 -15.97
N GLY A 183 10.72 -24.65 -16.59
CA GLY A 183 9.28 -24.86 -16.75
C GLY A 183 8.46 -24.75 -15.46
N LYS A 184 9.05 -24.19 -14.38
CA LYS A 184 8.42 -24.09 -13.06
C LYS A 184 8.67 -22.72 -12.43
N ARG A 185 7.61 -22.14 -11.85
CA ARG A 185 7.71 -20.86 -11.12
C ARG A 185 8.71 -20.98 -9.96
N PRO A 186 9.76 -20.13 -9.90
CA PRO A 186 10.72 -20.11 -8.81
C PRO A 186 10.06 -19.83 -7.45
N GLN A 187 10.65 -20.38 -6.38
CA GLN A 187 10.11 -20.28 -5.03
C GLN A 187 10.02 -18.82 -4.55
N GLN A 188 11.02 -17.99 -4.87
CA GLN A 188 11.06 -16.57 -4.52
C GLN A 188 9.88 -15.80 -5.15
N VAL A 189 9.49 -16.15 -6.38
CA VAL A 189 8.33 -15.55 -7.05
C VAL A 189 7.03 -16.00 -6.36
N LYS A 190 6.93 -17.26 -5.92
CA LYS A 190 5.77 -17.74 -5.16
C LYS A 190 5.61 -17.01 -3.83
N GLU A 191 6.71 -16.78 -3.11
CA GLU A 191 6.72 -16.04 -1.85
C GLU A 191 6.31 -14.59 -2.06
N ALA A 192 6.91 -13.90 -3.04
CA ALA A 192 6.52 -12.53 -3.40
C ALA A 192 5.04 -12.43 -3.82
N ALA A 193 4.52 -13.41 -4.56
CA ALA A 193 3.11 -13.46 -4.95
C ALA A 193 2.18 -13.70 -3.74
N LYS A 194 2.59 -14.53 -2.77
CA LYS A 194 1.82 -14.73 -1.53
C LYS A 194 1.70 -13.43 -0.74
N LEU A 195 2.80 -12.69 -0.61
CA LEU A 195 2.82 -11.39 0.06
C LEU A 195 1.92 -10.38 -0.65
N LEU A 196 1.99 -10.34 -1.98
CA LEU A 196 1.14 -9.50 -2.81
C LEU A 196 -0.35 -9.78 -2.57
N ILE A 197 -0.75 -11.06 -2.47
CA ILE A 197 -2.16 -11.43 -2.22
C ILE A 197 -2.62 -10.92 -0.85
N LEU A 198 -1.80 -11.08 0.19
CA LEU A 198 -2.12 -10.56 1.53
C LEU A 198 -2.22 -9.03 1.53
N ALA A 199 -1.27 -8.36 0.89
CA ALA A 199 -1.28 -6.91 0.76
C ALA A 199 -2.52 -6.42 0.00
N GLN A 200 -2.88 -7.07 -1.12
CA GLN A 200 -4.06 -6.72 -1.90
C GLN A 200 -5.35 -6.91 -1.11
N ALA A 201 -5.46 -8.00 -0.33
CA ALA A 201 -6.61 -8.27 0.50
C ALA A 201 -6.81 -7.21 1.60
N SER A 202 -5.73 -6.61 2.09
CA SER A 202 -5.78 -5.54 3.11
C SER A 202 -6.24 -4.17 2.58
N VAL A 203 -6.21 -3.96 1.26
CA VAL A 203 -6.62 -2.68 0.65
C VAL A 203 -8.12 -2.63 0.47
N ARG A 204 -8.76 -1.64 1.10
CA ARG A 204 -10.19 -1.35 0.99
C ARG A 204 -10.55 -0.71 -0.36
N ASN A 205 -11.77 -0.98 -0.85
CA ASN A 205 -12.25 -0.49 -2.16
C ASN A 205 -12.88 0.91 -2.05
N GLU A 206 -13.13 1.38 -0.84
CA GLU A 206 -13.87 2.60 -0.56
C GLU A 206 -12.98 3.84 -0.68
N SER A 207 -11.67 3.68 -0.46
CA SER A 207 -10.66 4.74 -0.52
C SER A 207 -10.16 4.98 -1.95
N GLY A 208 -10.03 6.25 -2.35
CA GLY A 208 -9.49 6.64 -3.65
C GLY A 208 -8.06 6.15 -3.88
N ILE A 209 -7.19 6.24 -2.88
CA ILE A 209 -5.82 5.70 -2.97
C ILE A 209 -5.84 4.16 -3.05
N GLY A 210 -6.77 3.51 -2.36
CA GLY A 210 -6.97 2.06 -2.42
C GLY A 210 -7.37 1.59 -3.82
N LEU A 211 -8.27 2.33 -4.48
CA LEU A 211 -8.66 2.08 -5.87
C LEU A 211 -7.47 2.21 -6.83
N LEU A 212 -6.63 3.24 -6.70
CA LEU A 212 -5.42 3.41 -7.51
C LEU A 212 -4.41 2.27 -7.30
N ALA A 213 -4.16 1.88 -6.05
CA ALA A 213 -3.25 0.77 -5.75
C ALA A 213 -3.78 -0.56 -6.30
N ARG A 214 -5.09 -0.80 -6.24
CA ARG A 214 -5.74 -1.95 -6.86
C ARG A 214 -5.70 -1.91 -8.39
N ALA A 215 -5.82 -0.73 -8.99
CA ALA A 215 -5.65 -0.56 -10.43
C ALA A 215 -4.24 -0.99 -10.87
N ARG A 216 -3.20 -0.66 -10.08
CA ARG A 216 -1.83 -1.18 -10.32
C ARG A 216 -1.71 -2.68 -10.15
N PHE A 217 -2.42 -3.26 -9.19
CA PHE A 217 -2.47 -4.71 -9.06
C PHE A 217 -3.09 -5.37 -10.29
N ASP A 218 -4.18 -4.81 -10.83
CA ASP A 218 -4.82 -5.34 -12.04
C ASP A 218 -3.88 -5.33 -13.25
N GLU A 219 -3.04 -4.29 -13.37
CA GLU A 219 -2.02 -4.19 -14.41
C GLU A 219 -0.95 -5.32 -14.38
N LEU A 220 -0.85 -6.10 -13.30
CA LEU A 220 -0.03 -7.32 -13.29
C LEU A 220 -0.60 -8.43 -14.21
N ASN A 221 -1.86 -8.27 -14.63
CA ASN A 221 -2.53 -9.08 -15.63
C ASN A 221 -2.46 -10.60 -15.36
N PHE A 222 -2.76 -11.01 -14.13
CA PHE A 222 -2.80 -12.41 -13.69
C PHE A 222 -3.70 -13.30 -14.56
N TYR A 223 -4.73 -12.72 -15.16
CA TYR A 223 -5.72 -13.43 -15.98
C TYR A 223 -5.42 -13.40 -17.48
N GLY A 224 -4.35 -12.73 -17.91
CA GLY A 224 -3.97 -12.66 -19.33
C GLY A 224 -5.04 -12.01 -20.22
N GLN A 225 -5.65 -10.93 -19.74
CA GLN A 225 -6.59 -10.12 -20.51
C GLN A 225 -5.91 -9.45 -21.70
N SER A 226 -6.70 -9.16 -22.75
CA SER A 226 -6.23 -8.30 -23.85
C SER A 226 -5.96 -6.88 -23.35
N GLU A 227 -5.09 -6.15 -24.05
CA GLU A 227 -4.72 -4.76 -23.71
C GLU A 227 -5.97 -3.89 -23.50
N GLU A 228 -6.93 -3.92 -24.44
CA GLU A 228 -8.14 -3.10 -24.34
C GLU A 228 -9.01 -3.45 -23.12
N SER A 229 -9.17 -4.75 -22.81
CA SER A 229 -9.96 -5.20 -21.65
C SER A 229 -9.28 -4.82 -20.34
N LEU A 230 -7.97 -5.00 -20.28
CA LEU A 230 -7.15 -4.65 -19.13
C LEU A 230 -7.21 -3.14 -18.86
N ILE A 231 -7.05 -2.32 -19.90
CA ILE A 231 -7.11 -0.86 -19.78
C ILE A 231 -8.48 -0.42 -19.28
N LYS A 232 -9.59 -0.97 -19.79
CA LYS A 232 -10.93 -0.68 -19.27
C LYS A 232 -11.05 -1.01 -17.78
N LEU A 233 -10.57 -2.18 -17.36
CA LEU A 233 -10.60 -2.61 -15.96
C LEU A 233 -9.78 -1.67 -15.04
N VAL A 234 -8.61 -1.23 -15.51
CA VAL A 234 -7.72 -0.30 -14.79
C VAL A 234 -8.38 1.08 -14.72
N PHE A 235 -8.86 1.60 -15.84
CA PHE A 235 -9.46 2.94 -15.94
C PHE A 235 -10.77 3.07 -15.17
N ASP A 236 -11.52 1.99 -15.01
CA ASP A 236 -12.67 1.96 -14.12
C ASP A 236 -12.30 2.38 -12.69
N LYS A 237 -11.25 1.80 -12.12
CA LYS A 237 -10.78 2.15 -10.78
C LYS A 237 -10.11 3.52 -10.72
N VAL A 238 -9.33 3.87 -11.74
CA VAL A 238 -8.63 5.17 -11.79
C VAL A 238 -9.64 6.33 -11.88
N SER A 239 -10.69 6.19 -12.68
CA SER A 239 -11.77 7.19 -12.78
C SER A 239 -12.58 7.29 -11.49
N ASP A 240 -12.93 6.17 -10.83
CA ASP A 240 -13.57 6.20 -9.51
C ASP A 240 -12.70 6.91 -8.46
N ALA A 241 -11.40 6.64 -8.49
CA ALA A 241 -10.45 7.31 -7.62
C ALA A 241 -10.38 8.81 -7.90
N GLN A 242 -10.45 9.23 -9.17
CA GLN A 242 -10.46 10.65 -9.53
C GLN A 242 -11.62 11.40 -8.87
N ILE A 243 -12.82 10.83 -8.96
CA ILE A 243 -14.04 11.41 -8.36
C ILE A 243 -13.90 11.44 -6.83
N LYS A 244 -13.45 10.35 -6.21
CA LYS A 244 -13.31 10.25 -4.75
C LYS A 244 -12.23 11.16 -4.16
N LEU A 245 -11.14 11.37 -4.88
CA LEU A 245 -10.02 12.20 -4.43
C LEU A 245 -10.23 13.68 -4.77
N GLU A 246 -11.18 13.99 -5.67
CA GLU A 246 -11.44 15.33 -6.19
C GLU A 246 -10.19 15.98 -6.80
N ILE A 247 -9.47 15.23 -7.65
CA ILE A 247 -8.24 15.67 -8.29
C ILE A 247 -8.32 15.60 -9.82
N ASN A 248 -7.50 16.41 -10.49
CA ASN A 248 -7.37 16.39 -11.96
C ASN A 248 -5.95 15.99 -12.42
N SER A 249 -5.05 15.63 -11.49
CA SER A 249 -3.68 15.22 -11.82
C SER A 249 -3.64 13.90 -12.57
N LEU A 250 -4.63 13.03 -12.36
CA LEU A 250 -4.77 11.76 -13.06
C LEU A 250 -4.94 11.95 -14.59
N ASP A 251 -5.69 12.97 -15.03
CA ASP A 251 -5.87 13.26 -16.46
C ASP A 251 -4.51 13.45 -17.16
N LYS A 252 -3.63 14.23 -16.55
CA LYS A 252 -2.28 14.50 -17.09
C LYS A 252 -1.47 13.22 -17.23
N TYR A 253 -1.51 12.38 -16.20
CA TYR A 253 -0.80 11.09 -16.22
C TYR A 253 -1.35 10.17 -17.30
N ILE A 254 -2.67 10.10 -17.46
CA ILE A 254 -3.29 9.25 -18.48
C ILE A 254 -2.94 9.72 -19.89
N ILE A 255 -2.96 11.04 -20.16
CA ILE A 255 -2.54 11.62 -21.44
C ILE A 255 -1.10 11.24 -21.78
N GLU A 256 -0.20 11.33 -20.79
CA GLU A 256 1.23 11.06 -21.00
C GLU A 256 1.53 9.57 -21.20
N HIS A 257 0.95 8.71 -20.37
CA HIS A 257 1.34 7.30 -20.28
C HIS A 257 0.43 6.34 -21.05
N TYR A 258 -0.81 6.74 -21.36
CA TYR A 258 -1.77 5.94 -22.12
C TYR A 258 -2.43 6.75 -23.25
N PRO A 259 -1.64 7.40 -24.15
CA PRO A 259 -2.17 8.36 -25.12
C PRO A 259 -3.21 7.78 -26.09
N LYS A 260 -3.14 6.47 -26.36
CA LYS A 260 -4.11 5.76 -27.22
C LYS A 260 -5.51 5.67 -26.60
N TYR A 261 -5.61 5.76 -25.28
CA TYR A 261 -6.82 5.50 -24.52
C TYR A 261 -7.35 6.74 -23.78
N ASN A 262 -6.78 7.92 -24.02
CA ASN A 262 -7.19 9.16 -23.35
C ASN A 262 -8.70 9.45 -23.48
N ASN A 263 -9.26 9.35 -24.70
CA ASN A 263 -10.67 9.62 -24.92
C ASN A 263 -11.58 8.67 -24.13
N LEU A 264 -11.21 7.38 -24.05
CA LEU A 264 -11.93 6.40 -23.25
C LEU A 264 -11.94 6.80 -21.77
N TYR A 265 -10.78 7.22 -21.25
CA TYR A 265 -10.68 7.68 -19.86
C TYR A 265 -11.55 8.90 -19.59
N GLU A 266 -11.48 9.91 -20.46
CA GLU A 266 -12.29 11.13 -20.34
C GLU A 266 -13.80 10.84 -20.35
N GLU A 267 -14.25 9.91 -21.20
CA GLU A 267 -15.65 9.48 -21.25
C GLU A 267 -16.08 8.82 -19.93
N MET A 268 -15.25 7.93 -19.38
CA MET A 268 -15.53 7.26 -18.10
C MET A 268 -15.58 8.24 -16.93
N VAL A 269 -14.67 9.21 -16.86
CA VAL A 269 -14.69 10.25 -15.82
C VAL A 269 -15.96 11.11 -15.91
N LYS A 270 -16.36 11.50 -17.13
CA LYS A 270 -17.59 12.29 -17.34
C LYS A 270 -18.84 11.52 -16.92
N GLU A 271 -18.97 10.25 -17.33
CA GLU A 271 -20.09 9.40 -16.95
C GLU A 271 -20.21 9.29 -15.43
N LYS A 272 -19.09 9.11 -14.72
CA LYS A 272 -19.06 8.96 -13.26
C LYS A 272 -19.29 10.26 -12.50
N ALA A 273 -18.95 11.40 -13.08
CA ALA A 273 -19.22 12.71 -12.49
C ALA A 273 -20.70 13.12 -12.57
N GLU A 274 -21.49 12.47 -13.44
CA GLU A 274 -22.92 12.73 -13.64
C GLU A 274 -23.83 11.83 -12.78
N LEU A 275 -23.27 10.83 -12.09
CA LEU A 275 -23.97 9.88 -11.19
C LEU A 275 -23.97 10.35 -9.73
#